data_AF-A0A970PEK0-F1
#
_entry.id   AF-A0A970PEK0-F1
#
_cell.length_a   1.000
_cell.length_b   1.000
_cell.length_c   1.000
_cell.angle_alpha   90.00
_cell.angle_beta   90.00
_cell.angle_gamma   90.00
#
_symmetry.space_group_name_H-M   'P 1'
#
loop_
_entity.id
_entity.type
_entity.pdbx_description
1 polymer ?
#
loop_
_entity_poly.entity_id
_entity_poly.type
_entity_poly.pdbx_seq_one_letter_code
_entity_poly.pdbx_strand_id
1 'polypeptide(L)'
;MMYDKKSMDYQINLEALKEMEECVPMTKNERDCLRKWVCKGHDPDTNPWDCLDSDGFPLNYLQAFRLEHGYSSGPWDYWKGPEHQTYWSEDLKCFLSKDELC
;
A
#
# COMPACT_ATOMS: atom_id res chain seq x y z
N MET A 1 3.75 22.54 -7.96
CA MET A 1 3.01 22.21 -9.19
C MET A 1 1.55 22.08 -8.79
N MET A 2 0.63 22.85 -9.40
CA MET A 2 -0.80 22.56 -9.23
C MET A 2 -1.13 21.43 -10.21
N TYR A 3 -1.52 20.27 -9.70
CA TYR A 3 -1.94 19.15 -10.54
C TYR A 3 -3.27 19.47 -11.19
N ASP A 4 -3.40 19.18 -12.48
CA ASP A 4 -4.66 19.42 -13.20
C ASP A 4 -5.70 18.40 -12.76
N LYS A 5 -6.67 18.86 -11.95
CA LYS A 5 -7.79 18.03 -11.47
C LYS A 5 -8.72 17.57 -12.59
N LYS A 6 -8.57 18.10 -13.80
CA LYS A 6 -9.30 17.66 -15.00
C LYS A 6 -8.48 16.70 -15.87
N SER A 7 -7.22 16.44 -15.51
CA SER A 7 -6.41 15.44 -16.21
C SER A 7 -7.05 14.07 -16.11
N MET A 8 -6.90 13.27 -17.17
CA MET A 8 -7.30 11.86 -17.19
C MET A 8 -6.65 11.09 -16.03
N ASP A 9 -5.35 11.30 -15.80
CA ASP A 9 -4.60 10.61 -14.73
C ASP A 9 -5.20 10.90 -13.35
N TYR A 10 -5.61 12.15 -13.10
CA TYR A 10 -6.24 12.51 -11.84
C TYR A 10 -7.60 11.82 -11.66
N GLN A 11 -8.38 11.67 -12.73
CA GLN A 11 -9.66 10.96 -12.68
C GLN A 11 -9.45 9.46 -12.47
N ILE A 12 -8.43 8.86 -13.09
CA ILE A 12 -8.05 7.45 -12.87
C ILE A 12 -7.66 7.24 -11.39
N ASN A 13 -6.80 8.10 -10.85
CA ASN A 13 -6.37 7.98 -9.44
C ASN A 13 -7.54 8.15 -8.46
N LEU A 14 -8.54 8.99 -8.79
CA LEU A 14 -9.75 9.11 -7.99
C LEU A 14 -10.62 7.86 -8.02
N GLU A 15 -10.64 7.13 -9.13
CA GLU A 15 -11.38 5.87 -9.23
C GLU A 15 -10.68 4.75 -8.45
N ALA A 16 -9.36 4.62 -8.61
CA ALA A 16 -8.54 3.70 -7.82
C ALA A 16 -8.67 3.96 -6.30
N LEU A 17 -8.73 5.24 -5.90
CA LEU A 17 -8.99 5.62 -4.51
C LEU A 17 -10.34 5.09 -3.99
N LYS A 18 -11.41 5.19 -4.78
CA LYS A 18 -12.73 4.69 -4.36
C LYS A 18 -12.73 3.19 -4.21
N GLU A 19 -12.16 2.46 -5.16
CA GLU A 19 -12.05 1.01 -5.11
C GLU A 19 -11.29 0.56 -3.86
N MET A 20 -10.15 1.21 -3.56
CA MET A 20 -9.41 0.94 -2.33
C MET A 20 -10.24 1.24 -1.07
N GLU A 21 -10.98 2.34 -1.03
CA GLU A 21 -11.81 2.70 0.13
C GLU A 21 -12.97 1.72 0.38
N GLU A 22 -13.46 1.05 -0.66
CA GLU A 22 -14.53 0.05 -0.58
C GLU A 22 -13.99 -1.35 -0.22
N CYS A 23 -12.83 -1.71 -0.75
CA CYS A 23 -12.30 -3.08 -0.66
C CYS A 23 -11.27 -3.27 0.45
N VAL A 24 -10.54 -2.22 0.86
CA VAL A 24 -9.41 -2.34 1.78
C VAL A 24 -9.78 -1.83 3.17
N PRO A 25 -9.77 -2.69 4.21
CA PRO A 25 -9.93 -2.24 5.58
C PRO A 25 -8.84 -1.23 5.94
N MET A 26 -9.25 -0.05 6.40
CA MET A 26 -8.35 1.03 6.79
C MET A 26 -8.91 1.86 7.93
N THR A 27 -8.04 2.38 8.78
CA THR A 27 -8.39 3.35 9.81
C THR A 27 -8.75 4.69 9.19
N LYS A 28 -9.44 5.56 9.95
CA LYS A 28 -9.74 6.93 9.51
C LYS A 28 -8.46 7.70 9.15
N ASN A 29 -7.39 7.52 9.92
CA ASN A 29 -6.12 8.22 9.69
C ASN A 29 -5.47 7.78 8.37
N GLU A 30 -5.46 6.48 8.10
CA GLU A 30 -4.95 5.92 6.84
C GLU A 30 -5.71 6.48 5.63
N ARG A 31 -7.05 6.49 5.71
CA ARG A 31 -7.92 7.05 4.68
C ARG A 31 -7.64 8.54 4.44
N ASP A 32 -7.53 9.33 5.51
CA ASP A 32 -7.26 10.77 5.41
C ASP A 32 -5.88 11.06 4.81
N CYS A 33 -4.86 10.25 5.11
CA CYS A 33 -3.54 10.33 4.50
C CYS A 33 -3.57 9.99 3.00
N LEU A 34 -4.21 8.87 2.63
CA LEU A 34 -4.32 8.45 1.23
C LEU A 34 -5.08 9.50 0.39
N ARG A 35 -6.20 10.03 0.90
CA ARG A 35 -6.94 11.12 0.23
C ARG A 35 -6.07 12.34 -0.02
N LYS A 36 -5.29 12.77 0.97
CA LYS A 36 -4.35 13.90 0.82
C LYS A 36 -3.27 13.61 -0.21
N TRP A 37 -2.80 12.37 -0.30
CA TRP A 37 -1.83 11.91 -1.29
C TRP A 37 -2.40 11.97 -2.71
N VAL A 38 -3.57 11.38 -2.95
CA VAL A 38 -4.26 11.41 -4.25
C VAL A 38 -4.63 12.84 -4.67
N CYS A 39 -5.04 13.69 -3.72
CA CYS A 39 -5.30 15.11 -3.99
C CYS A 39 -4.06 15.89 -4.50
N LYS A 40 -2.85 15.37 -4.24
CA LYS A 40 -1.60 15.86 -4.80
C LYS A 40 -1.22 15.18 -6.12
N GLY A 41 -2.13 14.45 -6.76
CA GLY A 41 -1.92 13.86 -8.08
C GLY A 41 -1.13 12.55 -8.08
N HIS A 42 -0.98 11.90 -6.93
CA HIS A 42 -0.29 10.61 -6.85
C HIS A 42 -1.24 9.43 -7.06
N ASP A 43 -0.71 8.36 -7.63
CA ASP A 43 -1.41 7.10 -7.87
C ASP A 43 -1.41 6.23 -6.59
N PRO A 44 -2.59 5.81 -6.08
CA PRO A 44 -2.69 4.89 -4.94
C PRO A 44 -1.94 3.57 -5.09
N ASP A 45 -1.79 3.06 -6.32
CA ASP A 45 -1.15 1.77 -6.61
C ASP A 45 0.38 1.86 -6.63
N THR A 46 0.92 3.08 -6.53
CA THR A 46 2.36 3.31 -6.39
C THR A 46 2.72 3.56 -4.93
N ASN A 47 3.93 3.16 -4.53
CA ASN A 47 4.49 3.54 -3.24
C ASN A 47 5.73 4.44 -3.38
N PRO A 48 5.92 5.43 -2.49
CA PRO A 48 7.05 6.35 -2.54
C PRO A 48 8.34 5.83 -1.91
N TRP A 49 8.36 4.60 -1.37
CA TRP A 49 9.49 4.03 -0.62
C TRP A 49 10.20 2.89 -1.34
N ASP A 50 9.78 2.57 -2.57
CA ASP A 50 10.26 1.46 -3.40
C ASP A 50 10.21 0.10 -2.66
N CYS A 51 9.20 -0.07 -1.79
CA CYS A 51 8.96 -1.32 -1.07
C CYS A 51 8.30 -2.34 -1.99
N LEU A 52 8.74 -3.60 -1.90
CA LEU A 52 8.25 -4.71 -2.71
C LEU A 52 7.51 -5.76 -1.86
N ASP A 53 6.59 -6.48 -2.48
CA ASP A 53 6.03 -7.71 -1.91
C ASP A 53 6.98 -8.90 -2.06
N SER A 54 6.54 -10.08 -1.64
CA SER A 54 7.33 -11.33 -1.71
C SER A 54 7.59 -11.80 -3.13
N ASP A 55 6.74 -11.40 -4.09
CA ASP A 55 6.89 -11.75 -5.49
C ASP A 55 7.74 -10.71 -6.26
N GLY A 56 8.22 -9.67 -5.57
CA GLY A 56 9.04 -8.60 -6.13
C GLY A 56 8.25 -7.50 -6.82
N PHE A 57 6.92 -7.45 -6.64
CA PHE A 57 6.09 -6.37 -7.17
C PHE A 57 6.03 -5.18 -6.20
N PRO A 58 5.94 -3.93 -6.70
CA PRO A 58 5.77 -2.77 -5.84
C PRO A 58 4.52 -2.87 -4.99
N LEU A 59 4.66 -2.55 -3.70
CA LEU A 59 3.52 -2.36 -2.81
C LEU A 59 2.69 -1.16 -3.25
N ASN A 60 1.39 -1.16 -2.95
CA ASN A 60 0.58 0.05 -3.07
C ASN A 60 0.89 1.04 -1.93
N TYR A 61 0.42 2.28 -2.05
CA TYR A 61 0.66 3.35 -1.09
C TYR A 61 0.32 2.92 0.35
N LEU A 62 -0.82 2.26 0.54
CA LEU A 62 -1.32 1.94 1.88
C LEU A 62 -0.48 0.84 2.54
N GLN A 63 -0.08 -0.18 1.80
CA GLN A 63 0.83 -1.23 2.27
C GLN A 63 2.17 -0.63 2.70
N ALA A 64 2.77 0.21 1.86
CA ALA A 64 4.05 0.84 2.18
C ALA A 64 3.94 1.87 3.32
N PHE A 65 2.85 2.65 3.36
CA PHE A 65 2.56 3.58 4.45
C PHE A 65 2.50 2.86 5.80
N ARG A 66 1.92 1.65 5.84
CA ARG A 66 1.84 0.85 7.06
C ARG A 66 3.20 0.29 7.47
N LEU A 67 4.01 -0.18 6.53
CA LEU A 67 5.39 -0.57 6.83
C LEU A 67 6.18 0.57 7.48
N GLU A 68 6.10 1.77 6.91
CA GLU A 68 6.76 2.97 7.44
C GLU A 68 6.33 3.30 8.88
N HIS A 69 5.10 2.92 9.27
CA HIS A 69 4.56 3.13 10.62
C HIS A 69 4.74 1.91 11.55
N GLY A 70 5.58 0.94 11.16
CA GLY A 70 5.98 -0.17 12.02
C GLY A 70 5.08 -1.40 11.97
N TYR A 71 4.20 -1.51 10.98
CA TYR A 71 3.39 -2.70 10.76
C TYR A 71 4.18 -3.74 9.93
N SER A 72 5.13 -4.43 10.56
CA SER A 72 6.03 -5.43 9.92
C SER A 72 5.33 -6.71 9.45
N SER A 73 4.08 -6.88 9.85
CA SER A 73 3.14 -7.87 9.31
C SER A 73 1.75 -7.25 9.35
N GLY A 74 0.95 -7.56 8.34
CA GLY A 74 -0.25 -6.81 8.08
C GLY A 74 -1.54 -7.41 8.62
N PRO A 75 -2.42 -6.63 9.30
CA PRO A 75 -3.83 -7.00 9.40
C PRO A 75 -4.54 -7.08 8.03
N TRP A 76 -3.92 -6.60 6.96
CA TRP A 76 -4.47 -6.61 5.60
C TRP A 76 -4.40 -7.96 4.88
N ASP A 77 -3.59 -8.91 5.37
CA ASP A 77 -3.55 -10.30 4.88
C ASP A 77 -4.12 -11.29 5.90
N TYR A 78 -4.71 -10.80 7.01
CA TYR A 78 -5.29 -11.66 8.05
C TYR A 78 -6.35 -12.63 7.49
N TRP A 79 -7.07 -12.23 6.44
CA TRP A 79 -8.04 -13.07 5.74
C TRP A 79 -7.41 -14.22 4.95
N LYS A 80 -6.10 -14.19 4.64
CA LYS A 80 -5.37 -15.28 3.99
C LYS A 80 -4.98 -16.41 4.95
N GLY A 81 -5.24 -16.24 6.25
CA GLY A 81 -4.95 -17.25 7.27
C GLY A 81 -3.48 -17.26 7.75
N PRO A 82 -3.19 -17.98 8.84
CA PRO A 82 -1.89 -17.96 9.53
C PRO A 82 -0.74 -18.64 8.75
N GLU A 83 -1.09 -19.45 7.74
CA GLU A 83 -0.12 -20.10 6.85
C GLU A 83 0.48 -19.15 5.81
N HIS A 84 -0.23 -18.08 5.42
CA HIS A 84 0.21 -17.10 4.42
C HIS A 84 0.76 -15.80 5.05
N GLN A 85 1.07 -15.83 6.36
CA GLN A 85 1.73 -14.69 7.02
C GLN A 85 3.17 -14.56 6.53
N THR A 86 3.44 -13.46 5.85
CA THR A 86 4.78 -13.01 5.49
C THR A 86 5.35 -12.05 6.53
N TYR A 87 6.67 -11.95 6.56
CA TYR A 87 7.41 -11.07 7.48
C TYR A 87 8.23 -10.07 6.68
N TRP A 88 8.20 -8.81 7.08
CA TRP A 88 9.02 -7.78 6.45
C TRP A 88 10.52 -7.97 6.78
N SER A 89 11.37 -7.90 5.75
CA SER A 89 12.83 -7.87 5.86
C SER A 89 13.36 -6.49 5.51
N GLU A 90 13.93 -5.79 6.49
CA GLU A 90 14.53 -4.46 6.30
C GLU A 90 15.75 -4.49 5.35
N ASP A 91 16.55 -5.55 5.40
CA ASP A 91 17.77 -5.68 4.60
C ASP A 91 17.47 -5.84 3.11
N LEU A 92 16.36 -6.51 2.78
CA LEU A 92 15.94 -6.81 1.40
C LEU A 92 14.84 -5.88 0.89
N LYS A 93 14.20 -5.11 1.78
CA LYS A 93 13.02 -4.29 1.51
C LYS A 93 11.89 -5.07 0.83
N CYS A 94 11.68 -6.30 1.26
CA CYS A 94 10.60 -7.16 0.77
C CYS A 94 9.99 -8.03 1.87
N PHE A 95 8.83 -8.60 1.58
CA PHE A 95 8.19 -9.61 2.42
C PHE A 95 8.79 -10.99 2.16
N LEU A 96 9.14 -11.72 3.22
CA LEU A 96 9.59 -13.11 3.15
C LEU A 96 8.50 -14.05 3.65
N SER A 97 8.33 -15.18 2.98
CA SER A 97 7.50 -16.28 3.47
C SER A 97 8.18 -16.99 4.66
N LYS A 98 7.41 -17.79 5.43
CA LYS A 98 7.97 -18.60 6.52
C LYS A 98 9.05 -19.57 6.07
N ASP A 99 8.93 -20.08 4.85
CA ASP A 99 9.84 -21.09 4.30
C ASP A 99 11.19 -20.47 3.90
N GLU A 100 11.22 -19.18 3.58
CA GLU A 100 12.43 -18.43 3.22
C GLU A 100 13.22 -17.90 4.42
N LEU A 101 12.62 -17.99 5.62
CA LEU A 101 13.27 -17.62 6.89
C LEU A 101 13.99 -18.80 7.57
N CYS A 102 13.84 -20.03 7.06
CA CYS A 102 14.43 -21.26 7.62
C CYS A 102 15.81 -21.60 7.05
#